data_AF-A0ABD0VMG4-F1
#
_entry.id   AF-A0ABD0VMG4-F1
#
_cell.length_a   1.000
_cell.length_b   1.000
_cell.length_c   1.000
_cell.angle_alpha   90.00
_cell.angle_beta   90.00
_cell.angle_gamma   90.00
#
_symmetry.space_group_name_H-M   'P 1'
#
loop_
_entity.id
_entity.type
_entity.pdbx_description
1 polymer ?
#
loop_
_entity_poly.entity_id
_entity_poly.type
_entity_poly.pdbx_seq_one_letter_code
_entity_poly.pdbx_strand_id
1 'polypeptide(L)'
;MNNNPQSPNLPLATNTAANIAGIPTRRRPSGSPPRPPASTQAPAFDYEMTTGRKPNAEFKGDFLIISGLIAVQIIGAFYTVLLKPILSLGIKPLFLVIFGSLAMAFFIFPFAIVLEKKKWPSKLSLTLVVQFILISLGGVTTFQSLMFVGIKKTSPAIASAMPNLAPGIIFIIAACLRLEKLDFKCNYTRTKILGTLVCLTGAVALSILQSPTDPADSQRSSVLPNPSPVNVYKDWIIGCCSLLGAVLVLSCSTVLQAATMMEFPAPLSLCFVTSLLASILTTIVQFIIEGKLDFGQPTISIQAIISFVFLGGLLVSICVAFQTWAVLRKGPVMVSMFNPIQTVCSTILSTIILGQVIKFESFVGMLAMFFGLYMVLWAKMKEGFGLPNTDDQDKLTESTTSEEEDIERPLLS
;
A
#
# COMPACT_ATOMS: atom_id res chain seq x y z
N MET A 1 35.20 16.99 -58.14
CA MET A 1 36.05 17.82 -57.27
C MET A 1 36.52 16.94 -56.11
N ASN A 2 37.77 16.46 -56.09
CA ASN A 2 38.98 17.15 -55.60
C ASN A 2 38.85 17.49 -54.10
N ASN A 3 39.73 17.16 -53.15
CA ASN A 3 40.88 16.27 -53.06
C ASN A 3 41.30 16.27 -51.56
N ASN A 4 41.83 15.13 -51.10
CA ASN A 4 42.92 14.98 -50.13
C ASN A 4 42.77 15.38 -48.62
N PRO A 5 43.08 14.45 -47.70
CA PRO A 5 43.42 14.73 -46.29
C PRO A 5 44.94 15.00 -46.11
N GLN A 6 45.32 15.76 -45.08
CA GLN A 6 46.72 15.92 -44.66
C GLN A 6 46.87 15.70 -43.14
N SER A 7 47.67 14.69 -42.80
CA SER A 7 48.43 14.49 -41.57
C SER A 7 49.62 15.48 -41.46
N PRO A 8 50.61 15.28 -40.57
CA PRO A 8 50.66 15.21 -39.10
C PRO A 8 51.67 16.28 -38.55
N ASN A 9 52.05 16.20 -37.26
CA ASN A 9 53.34 16.61 -36.64
C ASN A 9 53.21 17.42 -35.32
N LEU A 10 53.56 16.77 -34.21
CA LEU A 10 54.34 17.35 -33.09
C LEU A 10 55.78 17.61 -33.61
N PRO A 11 56.69 18.44 -33.01
CA PRO A 11 57.07 18.40 -31.58
C PRO A 11 57.68 19.72 -30.99
N LEU A 12 58.29 19.60 -29.79
CA LEU A 12 59.34 20.46 -29.19
C LEU A 12 58.88 21.85 -28.68
N ALA A 13 59.41 22.47 -27.63
CA ALA A 13 60.41 22.22 -26.58
C ALA A 13 60.09 23.32 -25.51
N THR A 14 60.67 23.50 -24.32
CA THR A 14 62.03 23.33 -23.83
C THR A 14 62.00 23.73 -22.36
N ASN A 15 62.82 23.07 -21.55
CA ASN A 15 63.74 23.64 -20.54
C ASN A 15 63.60 23.00 -19.16
N THR A 16 64.64 22.70 -18.40
CA THR A 16 66.10 22.49 -18.59
C THR A 16 66.61 22.05 -17.19
N ALA A 17 67.71 21.28 -17.18
CA ALA A 17 68.61 20.94 -16.07
C ALA A 17 68.19 19.75 -15.17
N ALA A 18 68.83 18.56 -15.28
CA ALA A 18 70.22 18.21 -14.88
C ALA A 18 70.33 18.14 -13.34
N ASN A 19 70.90 17.12 -12.68
CA ASN A 19 71.62 15.91 -13.05
C ASN A 19 71.88 15.11 -11.73
N ILE A 20 72.32 13.85 -11.88
CA ILE A 20 73.19 13.07 -10.97
C ILE A 20 72.55 12.12 -9.92
N ALA A 21 73.07 10.89 -10.02
CA ALA A 21 72.82 9.65 -9.30
C ALA A 21 73.30 9.61 -7.84
N GLY A 22 72.78 8.64 -7.07
CA GLY A 22 73.39 8.17 -5.83
C GLY A 22 72.46 7.36 -4.91
N ILE A 23 72.60 6.04 -4.94
CA ILE A 23 72.23 5.07 -3.87
C ILE A 23 73.57 4.54 -3.31
N PRO A 24 73.73 3.96 -2.09
CA PRO A 24 72.91 3.90 -0.86
C PRO A 24 73.70 4.36 0.41
N THR A 25 73.06 4.44 1.59
CA THR A 25 73.45 3.68 2.82
C THR A 25 72.63 4.06 4.06
N ARG A 26 72.54 3.07 4.95
CA ARG A 26 71.66 2.86 6.10
C ARG A 26 72.23 3.50 7.39
N ARG A 27 71.42 4.19 8.21
CA ARG A 27 71.53 4.23 9.69
C ARG A 27 70.25 4.82 10.38
N ARG A 28 69.87 4.17 11.49
CA ARG A 28 68.83 4.40 12.56
C ARG A 28 68.80 5.83 13.15
N PRO A 29 67.93 6.23 14.14
CA PRO A 29 66.80 5.57 14.83
C PRO A 29 65.56 6.48 15.11
N SER A 30 64.57 5.91 15.82
CA SER A 30 63.47 6.49 16.62
C SER A 30 63.28 8.02 16.71
N GLY A 31 62.07 8.47 16.36
CA GLY A 31 61.52 9.76 16.75
C GLY A 31 60.02 9.79 16.40
N SER A 32 59.18 10.03 17.40
CA SER A 32 57.73 10.21 17.27
C SER A 32 57.38 11.33 16.27
N PRO A 33 56.39 11.16 15.38
CA PRO A 33 56.03 12.23 14.46
C PRO A 33 55.29 13.38 15.18
N PRO A 34 55.48 14.64 14.75
CA PRO A 34 54.87 15.82 15.36
C PRO A 34 53.38 15.95 14.99
N ARG A 35 52.62 16.58 15.89
CA ARG A 35 51.21 16.93 15.73
C ARG A 35 51.03 17.91 14.55
N PRO A 36 50.15 17.65 13.55
CA PRO A 36 49.90 18.59 12.47
C PRO A 36 48.99 19.77 12.92
N PRO A 37 49.12 20.95 12.28
CA PRO A 37 48.46 22.18 12.69
C PRO A 37 46.98 22.22 12.28
N ALA A 38 46.22 23.04 13.00
CA ALA A 38 44.79 23.28 12.83
C ALA A 38 44.44 23.69 11.39
N SER A 39 43.64 22.86 10.72
CA SER A 39 42.88 23.23 9.54
C SER A 39 41.39 23.13 9.85
N THR A 40 40.70 24.21 9.57
CA THR A 40 39.28 24.51 9.76
C THR A 40 38.38 23.34 9.33
N GLN A 41 37.78 22.64 10.30
CA GLN A 41 36.67 21.72 10.07
C GLN A 41 35.36 22.51 9.99
N ALA A 42 34.68 22.39 8.85
CA ALA A 42 33.26 22.65 8.69
C ALA A 42 32.44 21.82 9.72
N PRO A 43 31.27 22.28 10.17
CA PRO A 43 30.53 21.60 11.23
C PRO A 43 30.12 20.20 10.78
N ALA A 44 30.66 19.19 11.46
CA ALA A 44 30.15 17.84 11.44
C ALA A 44 28.73 17.87 12.00
N PHE A 45 27.73 17.57 11.16
CA PHE A 45 26.40 17.25 11.64
C PHE A 45 26.48 15.86 12.27
N ASP A 46 26.62 15.83 13.59
CA ASP A 46 26.55 14.61 14.39
C ASP A 46 25.24 13.88 14.09
N TYR A 47 25.37 12.69 13.51
CA TYR A 47 24.34 11.67 13.52
C TYR A 47 24.36 11.06 14.93
N GLU A 48 23.70 11.73 15.87
CA GLU A 48 23.43 11.16 17.18
C GLU A 48 22.57 9.90 17.00
N MET A 49 23.24 8.76 17.05
CA MET A 49 22.68 7.42 17.03
C MET A 49 21.81 7.25 18.28
N THR A 50 20.54 6.94 18.05
CA THR A 50 19.51 6.65 19.04
C THR A 50 19.98 5.67 20.12
N THR A 51 20.45 6.19 21.25
CA THR A 51 20.68 5.43 22.48
C THR A 51 20.20 6.26 23.67
N GLY A 52 18.88 6.27 23.90
CA GLY A 52 18.32 7.01 25.04
C GLY A 52 16.80 7.16 25.10
N ARG A 53 16.00 6.34 24.41
CA ARG A 53 14.53 6.41 24.56
C ARG A 53 14.11 5.62 25.79
N LYS A 54 13.55 6.30 26.80
CA LYS A 54 13.04 5.65 28.02
C LYS A 54 12.04 4.54 27.63
N PRO A 55 12.13 3.33 28.20
CA PRO A 55 11.25 2.20 27.85
C PRO A 55 9.75 2.54 28.00
N ASN A 56 9.41 3.41 28.96
CA ASN A 56 8.05 3.89 29.16
C ASN A 56 7.52 4.78 28.02
N ALA A 57 8.39 5.46 27.26
CA ALA A 57 8.00 6.28 26.12
C ALA A 57 7.75 5.44 24.86
N GLU A 58 8.48 4.33 24.70
CA GLU A 58 8.23 3.36 23.62
C GLU A 58 6.95 2.58 23.86
N PHE A 59 6.74 2.09 25.09
CA PHE A 59 5.50 1.41 25.46
C PHE A 59 4.25 2.29 25.25
N LYS A 60 4.31 3.57 25.66
CA LYS A 60 3.22 4.53 25.41
C LYS A 60 3.00 4.80 23.92
N GLY A 61 4.08 4.87 23.13
CA GLY A 61 4.00 5.07 21.68
C GLY A 61 3.36 3.87 20.96
N ASP A 62 3.73 2.66 21.36
CA ASP A 62 3.20 1.43 20.78
C ASP A 62 1.73 1.22 21.14
N PHE A 63 1.36 1.48 22.40
CA PHE A 63 -0.03 1.46 22.83
C PHE A 63 -0.88 2.48 22.04
N LEU A 64 -0.36 3.70 21.82
CA LEU A 64 -1.06 4.73 21.05
C LEU A 64 -1.26 4.30 19.59
N ILE A 65 -0.26 3.68 18.95
CA ILE A 65 -0.38 3.16 17.58
C ILE A 65 -1.45 2.08 17.51
N ILE A 66 -1.40 1.09 18.42
CA ILE A 66 -2.37 -0.02 18.46
C ILE A 66 -3.79 0.51 18.70
N SER A 67 -3.97 1.37 19.72
CA SER A 67 -5.27 1.96 20.05
C SER A 67 -5.83 2.80 18.90
N GLY A 68 -4.98 3.59 18.23
CA GLY A 68 -5.41 4.39 17.09
C GLY A 68 -5.74 3.54 15.86
N LEU A 69 -5.01 2.45 15.62
CA LEU A 69 -5.34 1.51 14.54
C LEU A 69 -6.69 0.84 14.79
N ILE A 70 -6.98 0.42 16.03
CA ILE A 70 -8.31 -0.10 16.39
C ILE A 70 -9.39 0.95 16.14
N ALA A 71 -9.17 2.20 16.57
CA ALA A 71 -10.13 3.29 16.36
C ALA A 71 -10.40 3.56 14.87
N VAL A 72 -9.36 3.56 14.04
CA VAL A 72 -9.49 3.70 12.58
C VAL A 72 -10.39 2.63 11.99
N GLN A 73 -10.23 1.37 12.41
CA GLN A 73 -11.03 0.25 11.89
C GLN A 73 -12.50 0.34 12.34
N ILE A 74 -12.75 0.81 13.57
CA ILE A 74 -14.11 1.06 14.07
C ILE A 74 -14.79 2.21 13.30
N ILE A 75 -14.06 3.30 13.05
CA ILE A 75 -14.56 4.44 12.24
C ILE A 75 -14.84 3.97 10.80
N GLY A 76 -13.94 3.18 10.21
CA GLY A 76 -14.12 2.59 8.90
C GLY A 76 -15.36 1.69 8.83
N ALA A 77 -15.59 0.87 9.87
CA ALA A 77 -16.78 0.04 9.98
C ALA A 77 -18.07 0.89 9.97
N PHE A 78 -18.12 1.91 10.82
CA PHE A 78 -19.26 2.82 10.89
C PHE A 78 -19.53 3.51 9.54
N TYR A 79 -18.47 4.02 8.89
CA TYR A 79 -18.56 4.63 7.56
C TYR A 79 -19.14 3.66 6.52
N THR A 80 -18.65 2.42 6.46
CA THR A 80 -19.16 1.41 5.50
C THR A 80 -20.63 1.04 5.74
N VAL A 81 -21.06 0.97 7.00
CA VAL A 81 -22.45 0.65 7.34
C VAL A 81 -23.39 1.80 7.00
N LEU A 82 -23.00 3.05 7.27
CA LEU A 82 -23.80 4.23 6.92
C LEU A 82 -23.90 4.47 5.41
N LEU A 83 -22.90 4.07 4.63
CA LEU A 83 -22.94 4.19 3.17
C LEU A 83 -24.09 3.40 2.53
N LYS A 84 -24.49 2.26 3.11
CA LYS A 84 -25.51 1.39 2.54
C LYS A 84 -26.90 2.06 2.49
N PRO A 85 -27.46 2.61 3.59
CA PRO A 85 -28.67 3.40 3.53
C PRO A 85 -28.56 4.59 2.55
N ILE A 86 -27.45 5.31 2.56
CA ILE A 86 -27.23 6.48 1.69
C ILE A 86 -27.31 6.11 0.21
N LEU A 87 -26.69 4.99 -0.19
CA LEU A 87 -26.76 4.46 -1.55
C LEU A 87 -28.16 3.92 -1.91
N SER A 88 -28.94 3.49 -0.91
CA SER A 88 -30.32 3.01 -1.11
C SER A 88 -31.32 4.15 -1.33
N LEU A 89 -31.01 5.36 -0.88
CA LEU A 89 -31.86 6.55 -0.99
C LEU A 89 -31.84 7.22 -2.38
N GLY A 90 -31.21 6.56 -3.36
CA GLY A 90 -31.18 7.01 -4.76
C GLY A 90 -29.91 7.73 -5.19
N ILE A 91 -28.94 7.91 -4.28
CA ILE A 91 -27.66 8.58 -4.60
C ILE A 91 -26.81 7.68 -5.49
N LYS A 92 -26.26 8.28 -6.56
CA LYS A 92 -25.38 7.59 -7.50
C LYS A 92 -24.00 7.33 -6.87
N PRO A 93 -23.41 6.14 -7.03
CA PRO A 93 -22.05 5.85 -6.56
C PRO A 93 -21.00 6.84 -7.04
N LEU A 94 -21.01 7.21 -8.33
CA LEU A 94 -20.03 8.12 -8.92
C LEU A 94 -20.04 9.51 -8.26
N PHE A 95 -21.23 10.01 -7.90
CA PHE A 95 -21.35 11.28 -7.19
C PHE A 95 -20.62 11.23 -5.83
N LEU A 96 -20.81 10.17 -5.06
CA LEU A 96 -20.11 10.00 -3.77
C LEU A 96 -18.59 9.89 -3.96
N VAL A 97 -18.13 9.24 -5.03
CA VAL A 97 -16.70 9.15 -5.34
C VAL A 97 -16.11 10.52 -5.69
N ILE A 98 -16.79 11.31 -6.52
CA ILE A 98 -16.33 12.67 -6.92
C ILE A 98 -16.18 13.55 -5.67
N PHE A 99 -17.27 13.78 -4.95
CA PHE A 99 -17.27 14.72 -3.84
C PHE A 99 -16.52 14.17 -2.62
N GLY A 100 -16.54 12.85 -2.39
CA GLY A 100 -15.76 12.20 -1.34
C GLY A 100 -14.25 12.32 -1.57
N SER A 101 -13.80 12.10 -2.81
CA SER A 101 -12.38 12.26 -3.17
C SER A 101 -11.93 13.72 -3.10
N LEU A 102 -12.80 14.65 -3.52
CA LEU A 102 -12.54 16.08 -3.42
C LEU A 102 -12.44 16.55 -1.96
N ALA A 103 -13.38 16.13 -1.10
CA ALA A 103 -13.34 16.43 0.33
C ALA A 103 -12.08 15.84 0.99
N MET A 104 -11.71 14.61 0.64
CA MET A 104 -10.47 14.00 1.11
C MET A 104 -9.24 14.81 0.69
N ALA A 105 -9.15 15.21 -0.58
CA ALA A 105 -8.05 16.03 -1.06
C ALA A 105 -7.96 17.36 -0.31
N PHE A 106 -9.09 18.03 -0.08
CA PHE A 106 -9.15 19.28 0.68
C PHE A 106 -8.59 19.14 2.10
N PHE A 107 -8.96 18.08 2.83
CA PHE A 107 -8.52 17.88 4.20
C PHE A 107 -7.10 17.31 4.33
N ILE A 108 -6.63 16.50 3.38
CA ILE A 108 -5.24 15.98 3.39
C ILE A 108 -4.23 17.05 2.96
N PHE A 109 -4.63 18.01 2.12
CA PHE A 109 -3.76 19.07 1.60
C PHE A 109 -2.85 19.75 2.65
N PRO A 110 -3.35 20.25 3.80
CA PRO A 110 -2.48 20.86 4.81
C PRO A 110 -1.44 19.90 5.38
N PHE A 111 -1.82 18.63 5.61
CA PHE A 111 -0.90 17.60 6.11
C PHE A 111 0.19 17.27 5.08
N ALA A 112 -0.17 17.16 3.80
CA ALA A 112 0.78 16.91 2.72
C ALA A 112 1.84 18.03 2.64
N ILE A 113 1.42 19.30 2.70
CA ILE A 113 2.36 20.42 2.65
C ILE A 113 3.25 20.47 3.90
N VAL A 114 2.67 20.37 5.09
CA VAL A 114 3.43 20.54 6.35
C VAL A 114 4.40 19.39 6.58
N LEU A 115 3.99 18.14 6.31
CA LEU A 115 4.77 16.95 6.67
C LEU A 115 5.72 16.48 5.56
N GLU A 116 5.39 16.76 4.29
CA GLU A 116 6.06 16.09 3.17
C GLU A 116 6.57 17.02 2.09
N LYS A 117 6.33 18.33 2.13
CA LYS A 117 6.84 19.29 1.10
C LYS A 117 8.33 19.13 0.79
N LYS A 118 9.15 18.78 1.79
CA LYS A 118 10.60 18.58 1.62
C LYS A 118 10.97 17.27 0.91
N LYS A 119 10.04 16.32 0.81
CA LYS A 119 10.23 15.00 0.19
C LYS A 119 9.86 14.99 -1.30
N TRP A 120 9.38 16.11 -1.83
CA TRP A 120 8.94 16.20 -3.22
C TRP A 120 10.16 16.17 -4.16
N PRO A 121 10.07 15.43 -5.28
CA PRO A 121 11.14 15.42 -6.27
C PRO A 121 11.24 16.79 -6.93
N SER A 122 12.47 17.20 -7.23
CA SER A 122 12.72 18.52 -7.85
C SER A 122 12.19 18.62 -9.28
N LYS A 123 11.91 17.48 -9.94
CA LYS A 123 11.32 17.41 -11.27
C LYS A 123 10.27 16.30 -11.31
N LEU A 124 9.12 16.58 -11.92
CA LEU A 124 8.11 15.57 -12.20
C LEU A 124 8.45 14.87 -13.51
N SER A 125 8.77 13.58 -13.44
CA SER A 125 8.93 12.73 -14.63
C SER A 125 7.57 12.43 -15.26
N LEU A 126 7.53 12.30 -16.60
CA LEU A 126 6.33 11.85 -17.30
C LEU A 126 5.85 10.48 -16.78
N THR A 127 6.78 9.58 -16.47
CA THR A 127 6.49 8.26 -15.89
C THR A 127 5.71 8.38 -14.58
N LEU A 128 6.15 9.29 -13.70
CA LEU A 128 5.52 9.53 -12.41
C LEU A 128 4.13 10.15 -12.56
N VAL A 129 3.94 11.06 -13.53
CA VAL A 129 2.61 11.60 -13.87
C VAL A 129 1.67 10.49 -14.37
N VAL A 130 2.15 9.61 -15.26
CA VAL A 130 1.36 8.46 -15.74
C VAL A 130 1.01 7.52 -14.57
N GLN A 131 1.95 7.25 -13.67
CA GLN A 131 1.68 6.45 -12.47
C GLN A 131 0.60 7.09 -11.59
N PHE A 132 0.64 8.40 -11.36
CA PHE A 132 -0.42 9.10 -10.60
C PHE A 132 -1.79 8.96 -11.26
N ILE A 133 -1.87 9.10 -12.59
CA ILE A 133 -3.11 8.92 -13.34
C ILE A 133 -3.63 7.48 -13.21
N LEU A 134 -2.76 6.48 -13.37
CA LEU A 134 -3.13 5.07 -13.26
C LEU A 134 -3.57 4.68 -11.83
N ILE A 135 -2.84 5.15 -10.80
CA ILE A 135 -3.20 4.92 -9.39
C ILE A 135 -4.53 5.61 -9.07
N SER A 136 -4.75 6.82 -9.58
CA SER A 136 -5.99 7.56 -9.36
C SER A 136 -7.20 6.93 -10.07
N LEU A 137 -7.03 6.53 -11.32
CA LEU A 137 -8.07 5.88 -12.12
C LEU A 137 -8.42 4.51 -11.52
N GLY A 138 -7.43 3.67 -11.26
CA GLY A 138 -7.66 2.35 -10.69
C GLY A 138 -8.00 2.42 -9.20
N GLY A 139 -7.02 2.84 -8.39
CA GLY A 139 -7.01 2.66 -6.94
C GLY A 139 -8.00 3.55 -6.18
N VAL A 140 -8.46 4.64 -6.79
CA VAL A 140 -9.48 5.50 -6.19
C VAL A 140 -10.78 5.39 -6.98
N THR A 141 -10.79 5.77 -8.27
CA THR A 141 -12.02 5.89 -9.06
C THR A 141 -12.71 4.53 -9.27
N THR A 142 -12.01 3.57 -9.90
CA THR A 142 -12.56 2.24 -10.18
C THR A 142 -12.77 1.44 -8.91
N PHE A 143 -11.83 1.47 -7.97
CA PHE A 143 -11.98 0.78 -6.68
C PHE A 143 -13.22 1.26 -5.91
N GLN A 144 -13.36 2.58 -5.66
CA GLN A 144 -14.47 3.08 -4.87
C GLN A 144 -15.82 2.90 -5.57
N SER A 145 -15.88 3.08 -6.90
CA SER A 145 -17.12 2.87 -7.64
C SER A 145 -17.58 1.42 -7.57
N LEU A 146 -16.70 0.45 -7.77
CA LEU A 146 -16.99 -0.97 -7.62
C LEU A 146 -17.35 -1.34 -6.18
N MET A 147 -16.65 -0.78 -5.18
CA MET A 147 -16.96 -0.97 -3.76
C MET A 147 -18.38 -0.47 -3.43
N PHE A 148 -18.77 0.71 -3.90
CA PHE A 148 -20.09 1.27 -3.65
C PHE A 148 -21.20 0.48 -4.35
N VAL A 149 -20.98 0.03 -5.60
CA VAL A 149 -21.90 -0.90 -6.27
C VAL A 149 -22.03 -2.19 -5.45
N GLY A 150 -20.91 -2.74 -5.00
CA GLY A 150 -20.84 -3.92 -4.13
C GLY A 150 -21.64 -3.75 -2.83
N ILE A 151 -21.39 -2.67 -2.08
CA ILE A 151 -22.14 -2.33 -0.86
C ILE A 151 -23.62 -2.22 -1.18
N LYS A 152 -24.01 -1.46 -2.22
CA LYS A 152 -25.40 -1.24 -2.62
C LYS A 152 -26.13 -2.55 -2.93
N LYS A 153 -25.45 -3.54 -3.51
CA LYS A 153 -26.05 -4.80 -3.97
C LYS A 153 -25.88 -5.99 -2.99
N THR A 154 -24.98 -5.88 -2.01
CA THR A 154 -24.72 -6.93 -1.01
C THR A 154 -24.93 -6.42 0.43
N SER A 155 -24.01 -6.69 1.36
CA SER A 155 -24.00 -6.22 2.74
C SER A 155 -22.72 -5.42 3.05
N PRO A 156 -22.76 -4.46 4.00
CA PRO A 156 -21.56 -3.82 4.54
C PRO A 156 -20.56 -4.82 5.11
N ALA A 157 -21.04 -5.96 5.66
CA ALA A 157 -20.21 -7.04 6.18
C ALA A 157 -19.35 -7.70 5.09
N ILE A 158 -19.95 -8.11 3.96
CA ILE A 158 -19.20 -8.67 2.82
C ILE A 158 -18.24 -7.60 2.27
N ALA A 159 -18.70 -6.37 2.08
CA ALA A 159 -17.86 -5.31 1.54
C ALA A 159 -16.64 -5.00 2.41
N SER A 160 -16.80 -4.94 3.74
CA SER A 160 -15.69 -4.72 4.67
C SER A 160 -14.77 -5.93 4.83
N ALA A 161 -15.23 -7.14 4.49
CA ALA A 161 -14.41 -8.35 4.47
C ALA A 161 -13.45 -8.40 3.27
N MET A 162 -13.91 -7.92 2.11
CA MET A 162 -13.23 -8.10 0.82
C MET A 162 -11.81 -7.52 0.76
N PRO A 163 -11.50 -6.32 1.29
CA PRO A 163 -10.13 -5.80 1.35
C PRO A 163 -9.12 -6.70 2.08
N ASN A 164 -9.57 -7.63 2.94
CA ASN A 164 -8.68 -8.60 3.60
C ASN A 164 -8.08 -9.62 2.61
N LEU A 165 -8.63 -9.75 1.40
CA LEU A 165 -8.03 -10.55 0.33
C LEU A 165 -6.80 -9.84 -0.30
N ALA A 166 -6.69 -8.52 -0.15
CA ALA A 166 -5.69 -7.73 -0.86
C ALA A 166 -4.25 -8.20 -0.61
N PRO A 167 -3.79 -8.52 0.62
CA PRO A 167 -2.41 -8.96 0.83
C PRO A 167 -2.05 -10.25 0.08
N GLY A 168 -2.99 -11.20 -0.02
CA GLY A 168 -2.81 -12.43 -0.79
C GLY A 168 -2.78 -12.18 -2.30
N ILE A 169 -3.68 -11.34 -2.81
CA ILE A 169 -3.72 -10.97 -4.23
C ILE A 169 -2.47 -10.15 -4.62
N ILE A 170 -2.02 -9.22 -3.77
CA ILE A 170 -0.79 -8.45 -3.96
C ILE A 170 0.42 -9.38 -4.07
N PHE A 171 0.51 -10.42 -3.23
CA PHE A 171 1.54 -11.44 -3.34
C PHE A 171 1.52 -12.15 -4.71
N ILE A 172 0.33 -12.56 -5.18
CA ILE A 172 0.18 -13.18 -6.51
C ILE A 172 0.65 -12.23 -7.62
N ILE A 173 0.21 -10.97 -7.58
CA ILE A 173 0.59 -9.95 -8.57
C ILE A 173 2.11 -9.72 -8.55
N ALA A 174 2.71 -9.56 -7.36
CA ALA A 174 4.14 -9.37 -7.20
C ALA A 174 4.95 -10.55 -7.75
N ALA A 175 4.47 -11.78 -7.54
CA ALA A 175 5.06 -12.98 -8.12
C ALA A 175 4.95 -13.01 -9.65
N CYS A 176 3.78 -12.70 -10.22
CA CYS A 176 3.57 -12.63 -11.67
C CYS A 176 4.46 -11.57 -12.34
N LEU A 177 4.65 -10.43 -11.68
CA LEU A 177 5.53 -9.35 -12.15
C LEU A 177 7.02 -9.61 -11.87
N ARG A 178 7.37 -10.76 -11.27
CA ARG A 178 8.74 -11.11 -10.84
C ARG A 178 9.35 -10.08 -9.87
N LEU A 179 8.52 -9.34 -9.14
CA LEU A 179 8.94 -8.46 -8.06
C LEU A 179 9.25 -9.24 -6.78
N GLU A 180 8.78 -10.49 -6.69
CA GLU A 180 9.00 -11.39 -5.57
C GLU A 180 9.45 -12.76 -6.11
N LYS A 181 10.58 -13.28 -5.62
CA LYS A 181 11.08 -14.60 -6.04
C LYS A 181 10.24 -15.70 -5.38
N LEU A 182 9.62 -16.56 -6.20
CA LEU A 182 8.92 -17.74 -5.71
C LEU A 182 9.90 -18.91 -5.58
N ASP A 183 10.34 -19.17 -4.35
CA ASP A 183 10.99 -20.44 -4.04
C ASP A 183 9.98 -21.39 -3.39
N PHE A 184 9.55 -22.41 -4.13
CA PHE A 184 8.62 -23.42 -3.62
C PHE A 184 9.22 -24.27 -2.49
N LYS A 185 10.55 -24.26 -2.31
CA LYS A 185 11.21 -24.89 -1.16
C LYS A 185 11.11 -24.02 0.09
N CYS A 186 10.92 -22.71 -0.06
CA CYS A 186 10.74 -21.80 1.07
C CYS A 186 9.38 -22.01 1.74
N ASN A 187 9.42 -22.36 3.03
CA ASN A 187 8.22 -22.57 3.84
C ASN A 187 7.35 -21.30 3.92
N TYR A 188 7.94 -20.10 3.86
CA TYR A 188 7.20 -18.84 3.88
C TYR A 188 6.41 -18.62 2.58
N THR A 189 7.02 -18.89 1.41
CA THR A 189 6.32 -18.83 0.11
C THR A 189 5.15 -19.82 0.06
N ARG A 190 5.35 -21.06 0.53
CA ARG A 190 4.26 -22.06 0.65
C ARG A 190 3.14 -21.58 1.57
N THR A 191 3.49 -20.96 2.70
CA THR A 191 2.52 -20.42 3.66
C THR A 191 1.70 -19.28 3.06
N LYS A 192 2.30 -18.40 2.23
CA LYS A 192 1.56 -17.35 1.52
C LYS A 192 0.58 -17.91 0.50
N ILE A 193 0.98 -18.92 -0.27
CA ILE A 193 0.10 -19.58 -1.24
C ILE A 193 -1.09 -20.21 -0.51
N LEU A 194 -0.82 -21.01 0.54
CA LEU A 194 -1.87 -21.65 1.33
C LEU A 194 -2.77 -20.62 2.03
N GLY A 195 -2.18 -19.59 2.63
CA GLY A 195 -2.88 -18.45 3.23
C GLY A 195 -3.80 -17.74 2.25
N THR A 196 -3.34 -17.52 1.01
CA THR A 196 -4.14 -16.88 -0.04
C THR A 196 -5.30 -17.76 -0.47
N LEU A 197 -5.09 -19.06 -0.65
CA LEU A 197 -6.15 -20.02 -0.98
C LEU A 197 -7.20 -20.08 0.13
N VAL A 198 -6.78 -20.22 1.38
CA VAL A 198 -7.69 -20.26 2.54
C VAL A 198 -8.45 -18.95 2.68
N CYS A 199 -7.79 -17.80 2.45
CA CYS A 199 -8.44 -16.49 2.48
C CYS A 199 -9.53 -16.37 1.40
N LEU A 200 -9.23 -16.79 0.17
CA LEU A 200 -10.17 -16.78 -0.95
C LEU A 200 -11.36 -17.72 -0.72
N THR A 201 -11.10 -18.95 -0.28
CA THR A 201 -12.15 -19.91 0.10
C THR A 201 -13.02 -19.36 1.22
N GLY A 202 -12.43 -18.73 2.24
CA GLY A 202 -13.15 -18.06 3.33
C GLY A 202 -14.06 -16.93 2.83
N ALA A 203 -13.58 -16.09 1.91
CA ALA A 203 -14.38 -15.01 1.33
C ALA A 203 -15.53 -15.52 0.45
N VAL A 204 -15.31 -16.59 -0.32
CA VAL A 204 -16.37 -17.26 -1.10
C VAL A 204 -17.41 -17.88 -0.17
N ALA A 205 -16.98 -18.61 0.87
CA ALA A 205 -17.87 -19.17 1.88
C ALA A 205 -18.67 -18.08 2.58
N LEU A 206 -18.02 -17.02 3.07
CA LEU A 206 -18.67 -15.85 3.66
C LEU A 206 -19.76 -15.27 2.75
N SER A 207 -19.45 -15.11 1.45
CA SER A 207 -20.39 -14.55 0.48
C SER A 207 -21.60 -15.47 0.30
N ILE A 208 -21.39 -16.75 -0.02
CA ILE A 208 -22.48 -17.72 -0.27
C ILE A 208 -23.36 -17.88 0.97
N LEU A 209 -22.77 -17.92 2.16
CA LEU A 209 -23.50 -18.11 3.41
C LEU A 209 -24.29 -16.85 3.81
N GLN A 210 -23.85 -15.66 3.38
CA GLN A 210 -24.62 -14.41 3.52
C GLN A 210 -25.51 -14.10 2.30
N SER A 211 -25.72 -15.04 1.39
CA SER A 211 -26.61 -14.83 0.25
C SER A 211 -28.05 -14.50 0.70
N PRO A 212 -28.80 -13.70 -0.10
CA PRO A 212 -30.21 -13.43 0.18
C PRO A 212 -30.95 -14.77 0.33
N THR A 213 -31.61 -14.98 1.47
CA THR A 213 -32.38 -16.21 1.73
C THR A 213 -33.75 -16.10 1.06
N ASP A 214 -34.28 -17.21 0.53
CA ASP A 214 -35.61 -17.25 -0.07
C ASP A 214 -36.69 -16.72 0.90
N PRO A 215 -37.69 -15.97 0.41
CA PRO A 215 -38.76 -15.40 1.21
C PRO A 215 -39.82 -16.44 1.62
N ALA A 216 -39.41 -17.63 2.05
CA ALA A 216 -40.35 -18.60 2.61
C ALA A 216 -40.84 -18.19 4.01
N ASP A 217 -40.19 -17.22 4.67
CA ASP A 217 -40.48 -16.81 6.05
C ASP A 217 -40.92 -15.34 6.22
N SER A 218 -41.12 -14.61 5.12
CA SER A 218 -41.64 -13.24 5.14
C SER A 218 -43.09 -13.15 4.65
N GLN A 219 -43.97 -13.98 5.24
CA GLN A 219 -45.39 -13.60 5.33
C GLN A 219 -45.55 -12.45 6.33
N ARG A 220 -45.30 -11.22 5.88
CA ARG A 220 -45.85 -9.99 6.47
C ARG A 220 -45.66 -8.82 5.50
N SER A 221 -46.76 -8.54 4.80
CA SER A 221 -47.25 -7.20 4.45
C SER A 221 -46.26 -6.23 3.78
N SER A 222 -46.34 -6.08 2.45
CA SER A 222 -46.28 -4.76 1.81
C SER A 222 -46.85 -4.79 0.39
N VAL A 223 -47.54 -3.71 0.01
CA VAL A 223 -48.35 -3.49 -1.21
C VAL A 223 -47.48 -2.96 -2.38
N LEU A 224 -46.17 -3.21 -2.38
CA LEU A 224 -45.28 -2.85 -3.48
C LEU A 224 -45.04 -4.05 -4.41
N PRO A 225 -44.76 -3.84 -5.71
CA PRO A 225 -44.31 -4.93 -6.56
C PRO A 225 -42.98 -5.45 -6.01
N ASN A 226 -43.04 -6.57 -5.30
CA ASN A 226 -41.85 -7.22 -4.77
C ASN A 226 -40.94 -7.60 -5.96
N PRO A 227 -39.65 -7.25 -5.93
CA PRO A 227 -38.73 -7.69 -6.96
C PRO A 227 -38.73 -9.23 -7.00
N SER A 228 -38.79 -9.81 -8.20
CA SER A 228 -38.75 -11.26 -8.33
C SER A 228 -37.48 -11.82 -7.68
N PRO A 229 -37.54 -12.98 -7.02
CA PRO A 229 -36.39 -13.57 -6.31
C PRO A 229 -35.18 -13.77 -7.23
N VAL A 230 -35.42 -14.03 -8.52
CA VAL A 230 -34.40 -14.11 -9.57
C VAL A 230 -33.61 -12.81 -9.74
N ASN A 231 -34.28 -11.64 -9.66
CA ASN A 231 -33.62 -10.35 -9.80
C ASN A 231 -32.77 -10.00 -8.57
N VAL A 232 -33.21 -10.40 -7.37
CA VAL A 232 -32.46 -10.23 -6.12
C VAL A 232 -31.15 -11.04 -6.14
N TYR A 233 -31.21 -12.30 -6.59
CA TYR A 233 -30.03 -13.15 -6.67
C TYR A 233 -29.04 -12.67 -7.75
N LYS A 234 -29.54 -12.24 -8.91
CA LYS A 234 -28.71 -11.62 -9.97
C LYS A 234 -27.98 -10.38 -9.45
N ASP A 235 -28.70 -9.50 -8.75
CA ASP A 235 -28.13 -8.30 -8.14
C ASP A 235 -27.05 -8.64 -7.11
N TRP A 236 -27.28 -9.65 -6.29
CA TRP A 236 -26.31 -10.12 -5.31
C TRP A 236 -25.02 -10.66 -5.95
N ILE A 237 -25.12 -11.46 -7.02
CA ILE A 237 -23.96 -11.94 -7.78
C ILE A 237 -23.18 -10.77 -8.37
N ILE A 238 -23.86 -9.82 -9.01
CA ILE A 238 -23.22 -8.61 -9.57
C ILE A 238 -22.49 -7.85 -8.47
N GLY A 239 -23.08 -7.75 -7.28
CA GLY A 239 -22.46 -7.15 -6.11
C GLY A 239 -21.19 -7.89 -5.66
N CYS A 240 -21.20 -9.22 -5.57
CA CYS A 240 -20.03 -10.02 -5.21
C CYS A 240 -18.91 -9.90 -6.26
N CYS A 241 -19.25 -9.99 -7.55
CA CYS A 241 -18.30 -9.78 -8.64
C CYS A 241 -17.71 -8.37 -8.61
N SER A 242 -18.52 -7.35 -8.30
CA SER A 242 -18.06 -5.97 -8.16
C SER A 242 -17.08 -5.82 -7.00
N LEU A 243 -17.35 -6.45 -5.84
CA LEU A 243 -16.44 -6.43 -4.70
C LEU A 243 -15.12 -7.15 -5.01
N LEU A 244 -15.16 -8.31 -5.66
CA LEU A 244 -13.95 -9.03 -6.07
C LEU A 244 -13.13 -8.19 -7.07
N GLY A 245 -13.80 -7.60 -8.06
CA GLY A 245 -13.19 -6.66 -9.00
C GLY A 245 -12.55 -5.46 -8.30
N ALA A 246 -13.22 -4.91 -7.28
CA ALA A 246 -12.67 -3.82 -6.49
C ALA A 246 -11.37 -4.23 -5.80
N VAL A 247 -11.31 -5.39 -5.15
CA VAL A 247 -10.08 -5.83 -4.46
C VAL A 247 -8.96 -6.15 -5.43
N LEU A 248 -9.26 -6.70 -6.61
CA LEU A 248 -8.26 -6.89 -7.66
C LEU A 248 -7.65 -5.56 -8.09
N VAL A 249 -8.49 -4.56 -8.36
CA VAL A 249 -8.04 -3.20 -8.72
C VAL A 249 -7.24 -2.56 -7.59
N LEU A 250 -7.71 -2.65 -6.34
CA LEU A 250 -6.99 -2.18 -5.15
C LEU A 250 -5.61 -2.82 -5.06
N SER A 251 -5.51 -4.12 -5.30
CA SER A 251 -4.25 -4.87 -5.22
C SER A 251 -3.27 -4.44 -6.31
N CYS A 252 -3.73 -4.33 -7.57
CA CYS A 252 -2.92 -3.80 -8.67
C CYS A 252 -2.43 -2.38 -8.39
N SER A 253 -3.32 -1.50 -7.94
CA SER A 253 -2.98 -0.12 -7.61
C SER A 253 -2.06 -0.02 -6.41
N THR A 254 -2.15 -0.93 -5.44
CA THR A 254 -1.22 -0.98 -4.28
C THR A 254 0.19 -1.37 -4.72
N VAL A 255 0.32 -2.36 -5.64
CA VAL A 255 1.63 -2.72 -6.21
C VAL A 255 2.22 -1.55 -7.00
N LEU A 256 1.41 -0.89 -7.83
CA LEU A 256 1.84 0.29 -8.57
C LEU A 256 2.22 1.44 -7.63
N GLN A 257 1.44 1.67 -6.56
CA GLN A 257 1.71 2.67 -5.54
C GLN A 257 3.01 2.40 -4.80
N ALA A 258 3.32 1.13 -4.49
CA ALA A 258 4.60 0.75 -3.89
C ALA A 258 5.78 1.09 -4.81
N ALA A 259 5.64 0.86 -6.12
CA ALA A 259 6.66 1.26 -7.11
C ALA A 259 6.81 2.79 -7.19
N THR A 260 5.69 3.54 -7.21
CA THR A 260 5.71 5.00 -7.22
C THR A 260 6.35 5.59 -5.95
N MET A 261 6.17 4.95 -4.80
CA MET A 261 6.77 5.38 -3.53
C MET A 261 8.31 5.29 -3.51
N MET A 262 8.93 4.59 -4.46
CA MET A 262 10.39 4.57 -4.62
C MET A 262 10.91 5.90 -5.21
N GLU A 263 10.16 6.50 -6.13
CA GLU A 263 10.52 7.79 -6.76
C GLU A 263 9.90 9.00 -6.04
N PHE A 264 8.74 8.80 -5.40
CA PHE A 264 7.97 9.81 -4.69
C PHE A 264 7.64 9.34 -3.25
N PRO A 265 8.59 9.44 -2.30
CA PRO A 265 8.45 8.90 -0.93
C PRO A 265 7.60 9.81 -0.02
N ALA A 266 6.47 10.28 -0.53
CA ALA A 266 5.56 11.22 0.11
C ALA A 266 4.12 10.67 0.06
N PRO A 267 3.75 9.72 0.95
CA PRO A 267 2.46 9.04 0.93
C PRO A 267 1.23 9.94 1.10
N LEU A 268 1.29 10.99 1.93
CA LEU A 268 0.16 11.92 2.09
C LEU A 268 -0.01 12.81 0.86
N SER A 269 1.10 13.24 0.27
CA SER A 269 1.13 14.03 -0.96
C SER A 269 0.64 13.19 -2.14
N LEU A 270 0.99 11.90 -2.18
CA LEU A 270 0.45 10.98 -3.17
C LEU A 270 -1.06 10.88 -3.02
N CYS A 271 -1.56 10.64 -1.80
CA CYS A 271 -3.00 10.58 -1.53
C CYS A 271 -3.72 11.86 -1.96
N PHE A 272 -3.14 13.03 -1.68
CA PHE A 272 -3.69 14.31 -2.13
C PHE A 272 -3.80 14.37 -3.66
N VAL A 273 -2.71 14.10 -4.38
CA VAL A 273 -2.67 14.17 -5.85
C VAL A 273 -3.61 13.14 -6.46
N THR A 274 -3.58 11.88 -5.99
CA THR A 274 -4.42 10.81 -6.53
C THR A 274 -5.90 11.06 -6.26
N SER A 275 -6.26 11.62 -5.10
CA SER A 275 -7.67 11.95 -4.77
C SER A 275 -8.18 13.15 -5.57
N LEU A 276 -7.34 14.16 -5.81
CA LEU A 276 -7.69 15.29 -6.68
C LEU A 276 -7.90 14.81 -8.13
N LEU A 277 -6.96 14.03 -8.67
CA LEU A 277 -7.08 13.42 -9.98
C LEU A 277 -8.31 12.50 -10.06
N ALA A 278 -8.65 11.80 -8.98
CA ALA A 278 -9.76 10.84 -8.98
C ALA A 278 -11.09 11.58 -9.09
N SER A 279 -11.24 12.70 -8.39
CA SER A 279 -12.41 13.57 -8.52
C SER A 279 -12.58 14.04 -9.97
N ILE A 280 -11.49 14.45 -10.63
CA ILE A 280 -11.50 14.92 -12.02
C ILE A 280 -11.84 13.77 -12.98
N LEU A 281 -11.13 12.63 -12.87
CA LEU A 281 -11.34 11.47 -13.72
C LEU A 281 -12.74 10.88 -13.55
N THR A 282 -13.24 10.79 -12.32
CA THR A 282 -14.62 10.31 -12.06
C THR A 282 -15.65 11.26 -12.64
N THR A 283 -15.42 12.58 -12.60
CA THR A 283 -16.28 13.58 -13.24
C THR A 283 -16.33 13.36 -14.75
N ILE A 284 -15.18 13.14 -15.39
CA ILE A 284 -15.08 12.83 -16.82
C ILE A 284 -15.84 11.54 -17.14
N VAL A 285 -15.61 10.48 -16.36
CA VAL A 285 -16.31 9.18 -16.53
C VAL A 285 -17.83 9.36 -16.41
N GLN A 286 -18.30 10.11 -15.41
CA GLN A 286 -19.73 10.37 -15.26
C GLN A 286 -20.29 11.17 -16.44
N PHE A 287 -19.57 12.18 -16.92
CA PHE A 287 -19.99 12.96 -18.09
C PHE A 287 -20.06 12.11 -19.36
N ILE A 288 -19.13 11.17 -19.55
CA ILE A 288 -19.14 10.23 -20.68
C ILE A 288 -20.34 9.28 -20.60
N ILE A 289 -20.63 8.74 -19.42
CA ILE A 289 -21.70 7.74 -19.24
C ILE A 289 -23.09 8.39 -19.29
N GLU A 290 -23.26 9.54 -18.64
CA GLU A 290 -24.58 10.11 -18.37
C GLU A 290 -24.85 11.42 -19.14
N GLY A 291 -23.83 12.00 -19.79
CA GLY A 291 -23.92 13.28 -20.49
C GLY A 291 -24.09 14.51 -19.59
N LYS A 292 -24.24 14.31 -18.27
CA LYS A 292 -24.44 15.37 -17.27
C LYS A 292 -23.93 14.93 -15.90
N LEU A 293 -23.59 15.91 -15.06
CA LEU A 293 -23.36 15.68 -13.65
C LEU A 293 -24.71 15.51 -12.94
N ASP A 294 -25.03 14.26 -12.61
CA ASP A 294 -26.27 13.89 -11.95
C ASP A 294 -25.98 13.31 -10.56
N PHE A 295 -26.59 13.89 -9.54
CA PHE A 295 -26.50 13.42 -8.17
C PHE A 295 -27.44 12.23 -7.90
N GLY A 296 -28.36 11.95 -8.84
CA GLY A 296 -29.45 10.99 -8.71
C GLY A 296 -30.77 11.69 -8.32
N GLN A 297 -31.80 10.91 -7.99
CA GLN A 297 -33.03 11.44 -7.39
C GLN A 297 -33.01 11.11 -5.89
N PRO A 298 -32.22 11.85 -5.07
CA PRO A 298 -32.16 11.60 -3.65
C PRO A 298 -33.52 11.90 -3.01
N THR A 299 -33.96 10.99 -2.17
CA THR A 299 -35.14 11.18 -1.31
C THR A 299 -34.82 12.06 -0.08
N ILE A 300 -33.54 12.40 0.12
CA ILE A 300 -33.03 13.20 1.23
C ILE A 300 -32.59 14.59 0.75
N SER A 301 -32.63 15.58 1.65
CA SER A 301 -32.13 16.93 1.40
C SER A 301 -30.66 16.94 0.95
N ILE A 302 -30.37 17.77 -0.04
CA ILE A 302 -29.02 17.95 -0.60
C ILE A 302 -28.02 18.37 0.51
N GLN A 303 -28.46 19.17 1.47
CA GLN A 303 -27.65 19.61 2.61
C GLN A 303 -27.16 18.43 3.46
N ALA A 304 -27.99 17.42 3.71
CA ALA A 304 -27.58 16.25 4.49
C ALA A 304 -26.53 15.41 3.73
N ILE A 305 -26.63 15.34 2.40
CA ILE A 305 -25.66 14.64 1.55
C ILE A 305 -24.31 15.36 1.59
N ILE A 306 -24.31 16.69 1.42
CA ILE A 306 -23.09 17.50 1.50
C ILE A 306 -22.45 17.36 2.89
N SER A 307 -23.26 17.43 3.96
CA SER A 307 -22.79 17.24 5.34
C SER A 307 -22.16 15.86 5.54
N PHE A 308 -22.80 14.80 5.05
CA PHE A 308 -22.26 13.44 5.11
C PHE A 308 -20.94 13.32 4.36
N VAL A 309 -20.85 13.85 3.13
CA VAL A 309 -19.62 13.78 2.32
C VAL A 309 -18.48 14.57 2.97
N PHE A 310 -18.78 15.75 3.51
CA PHE A 310 -17.77 16.58 4.17
C PHE A 310 -17.28 15.94 5.47
N LEU A 311 -18.19 15.47 6.32
CA LEU A 311 -17.84 14.78 7.57
C LEU A 311 -17.13 13.46 7.32
N GLY A 312 -17.60 12.67 6.35
CA GLY A 312 -16.95 11.44 5.91
C GLY A 312 -15.55 11.71 5.35
N GLY A 313 -15.40 12.74 4.50
CA GLY A 313 -14.12 13.18 3.94
C GLY A 313 -13.14 13.62 5.03
N LEU A 314 -13.59 14.34 6.05
CA LEU A 314 -12.78 14.72 7.21
C LEU A 314 -12.31 13.48 8.00
N LEU A 315 -13.23 12.59 8.37
CA LEU A 315 -12.92 11.39 9.15
C LEU A 315 -11.98 10.45 8.40
N VAL A 316 -12.23 10.20 7.12
CA VAL A 316 -11.37 9.33 6.30
C VAL A 316 -9.99 9.97 6.13
N SER A 317 -9.88 11.29 5.95
CA SER A 317 -8.60 11.99 5.88
C SER A 317 -7.77 11.84 7.15
N ILE A 318 -8.39 11.99 8.33
CA ILE A 318 -7.73 11.77 9.62
C ILE A 318 -7.26 10.30 9.74
N CYS A 319 -8.11 9.36 9.35
CA CYS A 319 -7.77 7.94 9.37
C CYS A 319 -6.61 7.59 8.44
N VAL A 320 -6.60 8.14 7.22
CA VAL A 320 -5.52 7.95 6.24
C VAL A 320 -4.22 8.57 6.74
N ALA A 321 -4.27 9.77 7.32
CA ALA A 321 -3.10 10.41 7.91
C ALA A 321 -2.50 9.56 9.05
N PHE A 322 -3.36 9.05 9.94
CA PHE A 322 -2.95 8.19 11.04
C PHE A 322 -2.40 6.85 10.54
N GLN A 323 -3.08 6.18 9.60
CA GLN A 323 -2.60 4.92 9.01
C GLN A 323 -1.25 5.11 8.33
N THR A 324 -1.09 6.17 7.54
CA THR A 324 0.19 6.50 6.90
C THR A 324 1.30 6.67 7.93
N TRP A 325 1.03 7.40 9.02
CA TRP A 325 1.97 7.55 10.11
C TRP A 325 2.30 6.21 10.80
N ALA A 326 1.31 5.35 11.03
CA ALA A 326 1.50 4.02 11.60
C ALA A 326 2.31 3.09 10.66
N VAL A 327 2.05 3.12 9.35
CA VAL A 327 2.83 2.38 8.33
C VAL A 327 4.29 2.82 8.35
N LEU A 328 4.56 4.13 8.41
CA LEU A 328 5.94 4.65 8.48
C LEU A 328 6.67 4.24 9.77
N ARG A 329 5.96 3.92 10.85
CA ARG A 329 6.54 3.54 12.15
C ARG A 329 6.69 2.03 12.36
N LYS A 330 5.69 1.26 11.96
CA LYS A 330 5.58 -0.19 12.24
C LYS A 330 5.53 -1.06 10.98
N GLY A 331 5.54 -0.44 9.80
CA GLY A 331 5.42 -1.12 8.52
C GLY A 331 3.96 -1.42 8.11
N PRO A 332 3.73 -1.69 6.81
CA PRO A 332 2.40 -1.93 6.26
C PRO A 332 1.75 -3.23 6.74
N VAL A 333 2.57 -4.22 7.12
CA VAL A 333 2.08 -5.50 7.65
C VAL A 333 1.35 -5.30 8.97
N MET A 334 1.91 -4.50 9.88
CA MET A 334 1.28 -4.23 11.18
C MET A 334 -0.09 -3.58 11.03
N VAL A 335 -0.21 -2.58 10.14
CA VAL A 335 -1.49 -1.90 9.89
C VAL A 335 -2.53 -2.87 9.32
N SER A 336 -2.12 -3.73 8.39
CA SER A 336 -3.00 -4.72 7.75
C SER A 336 -3.55 -5.77 8.74
N MET A 337 -2.84 -6.07 9.83
CA MET A 337 -3.31 -7.01 10.86
C MET A 337 -4.57 -6.56 11.58
N PHE A 338 -4.89 -5.26 11.55
CA PHE A 338 -6.09 -4.70 12.19
C PHE A 338 -7.31 -4.66 11.27
N ASN A 339 -7.16 -4.83 9.95
CA ASN A 339 -8.28 -4.79 8.99
C ASN A 339 -9.44 -5.75 9.34
N PRO A 340 -9.21 -6.98 9.83
CA PRO A 340 -10.27 -7.86 10.32
C PRO A 340 -11.21 -7.23 11.36
N ILE A 341 -10.72 -6.31 12.19
CA ILE A 341 -11.53 -5.61 13.19
C ILE A 341 -12.63 -4.80 12.51
N GLN A 342 -12.31 -4.10 11.40
CA GLN A 342 -13.31 -3.36 10.65
C GLN A 342 -14.42 -4.29 10.15
N THR A 343 -14.07 -5.49 9.67
CA THR A 343 -15.05 -6.48 9.21
C THR A 343 -15.95 -6.96 10.35
N VAL A 344 -15.39 -7.30 11.51
CA VAL A 344 -16.16 -7.73 12.68
C VAL A 344 -17.08 -6.62 13.18
N CYS A 345 -16.56 -5.40 13.33
CA CYS A 345 -17.34 -4.24 13.76
C CYS A 345 -18.45 -3.89 12.75
N SER A 346 -18.14 -3.92 11.44
CA SER A 346 -19.12 -3.63 10.39
C SER A 346 -20.25 -4.66 10.39
N THR A 347 -19.90 -5.93 10.64
CA THR A 347 -20.85 -7.02 10.77
C THR A 347 -21.80 -6.80 11.95
N ILE A 348 -21.28 -6.52 13.15
CA ILE A 348 -22.09 -6.24 14.36
C ILE A 348 -22.97 -5.00 14.14
N LEU A 349 -22.40 -3.90 13.63
CA LEU A 349 -23.14 -2.66 13.37
C LEU A 349 -24.21 -2.86 12.29
N SER A 350 -23.95 -3.67 11.27
CA SER A 350 -24.95 -3.96 10.22
C SER A 350 -26.14 -4.74 10.79
N THR A 351 -25.92 -5.66 11.72
CA THR A 351 -27.03 -6.34 12.42
C THR A 351 -27.83 -5.40 13.30
N ILE A 352 -27.18 -4.50 14.04
CA ILE A 352 -27.87 -3.59 14.97
C ILE A 352 -28.62 -2.48 14.21
N ILE A 353 -27.97 -1.83 13.23
CA ILE A 353 -28.48 -0.64 12.55
C ILE A 353 -29.37 -1.01 11.36
N LEU A 354 -28.97 -2.01 10.55
CA LEU A 354 -29.70 -2.40 9.34
C LEU A 354 -30.60 -3.63 9.56
N GLY A 355 -30.58 -4.25 10.75
CA GLY A 355 -31.37 -5.45 11.04
C GLY A 355 -30.95 -6.68 10.24
N GLN A 356 -29.71 -6.72 9.71
CA GLN A 356 -29.24 -7.85 8.91
C GLN A 356 -28.99 -9.08 9.77
N VAL A 357 -29.69 -10.18 9.46
CA VAL A 357 -29.46 -11.49 10.07
C VAL A 357 -28.17 -12.11 9.53
N ILE A 358 -27.20 -12.33 10.42
CA ILE A 358 -25.97 -13.05 10.08
C ILE A 358 -26.17 -14.50 10.46
N LYS A 359 -26.06 -15.40 9.45
CA LYS A 359 -26.07 -16.84 9.71
C LYS A 359 -24.79 -17.23 10.45
N PHE A 360 -24.89 -18.14 11.42
CA PHE A 360 -23.72 -18.67 12.13
C PHE A 360 -22.67 -19.22 11.16
N GLU A 361 -23.09 -19.81 10.05
CA GLU A 361 -22.21 -20.34 9.01
C GLU A 361 -21.33 -19.25 8.38
N SER A 362 -21.86 -18.05 8.18
CA SER A 362 -21.09 -16.92 7.67
C SER A 362 -19.96 -16.52 8.60
N PHE A 363 -20.09 -16.72 9.91
CA PHE A 363 -19.02 -16.47 10.87
C PHE A 363 -17.83 -17.40 10.64
N VAL A 364 -18.09 -18.67 10.30
CA VAL A 364 -17.04 -19.64 9.95
C VAL A 364 -16.26 -19.19 8.70
N GLY A 365 -16.97 -18.71 7.67
CA GLY A 365 -16.34 -18.15 6.47
C GLY A 365 -15.44 -16.95 6.78
N MET A 366 -15.90 -16.05 7.65
CA MET A 366 -15.13 -14.89 8.10
C MET A 366 -13.86 -15.31 8.88
N LEU A 367 -13.97 -16.26 9.81
CA LEU A 367 -12.82 -16.77 10.55
C LEU A 367 -11.79 -17.45 9.63
N ALA A 368 -12.25 -18.25 8.67
CA ALA A 368 -11.36 -18.86 7.67
C ALA A 368 -10.63 -17.79 6.85
N MET A 369 -11.34 -16.73 6.45
CA MET A 369 -10.75 -15.60 5.73
C MET A 369 -9.66 -14.90 6.56
N PHE A 370 -9.93 -14.61 7.84
CA PHE A 370 -8.94 -13.99 8.73
C PHE A 370 -7.73 -14.89 8.97
N PHE A 371 -7.95 -16.20 9.17
CA PHE A 371 -6.87 -17.16 9.31
C PHE A 371 -5.96 -17.17 8.08
N GLY A 372 -6.54 -17.19 6.88
CA GLY A 372 -5.79 -17.08 5.62
C GLY A 372 -4.99 -15.78 5.51
N LEU A 373 -5.61 -14.63 5.82
CA LEU A 373 -4.93 -13.34 5.86
C LEU A 373 -3.73 -13.36 6.82
N TYR A 374 -3.93 -13.83 8.06
CA TYR A 374 -2.86 -13.86 9.06
C TYR A 374 -1.72 -14.81 8.66
N MET A 375 -1.99 -15.92 7.98
CA MET A 375 -0.92 -16.75 7.40
C MET A 375 -0.08 -15.96 6.38
N VAL A 376 -0.72 -15.22 5.47
CA VAL A 376 -0.01 -14.38 4.49
C VAL A 376 0.80 -13.28 5.16
N LEU A 377 0.20 -12.56 6.12
CA LEU A 377 0.87 -11.48 6.84
C LEU A 377 2.03 -12.00 7.70
N TRP A 378 1.86 -13.14 8.36
CA TRP A 378 2.92 -13.77 9.15
C TRP A 378 4.11 -14.16 8.28
N ALA A 379 3.87 -14.76 7.11
CA ALA A 379 4.93 -15.11 6.17
C ALA A 379 5.65 -13.86 5.62
N LYS A 380 4.90 -12.79 5.27
CA LYS A 380 5.47 -11.48 4.87
C LYS A 380 6.32 -10.87 5.98
N MET A 381 5.84 -10.93 7.23
CA MET A 381 6.56 -10.43 8.40
C MET A 381 7.90 -11.17 8.55
N LYS A 382 7.88 -12.50 8.50
CA LYS A 382 9.08 -13.32 8.69
C LYS A 382 10.13 -13.17 7.59
N GLU A 383 9.72 -13.03 6.33
CA GLU A 383 10.66 -12.73 5.24
C GLU A 383 11.32 -11.36 5.39
N GLY A 384 10.59 -10.34 5.86
CA GLY A 384 11.15 -9.01 6.13
C GLY A 384 12.19 -8.99 7.24
N PHE A 385 12.13 -9.96 8.18
CA PHE A 385 13.15 -10.15 9.23
C PHE A 385 14.27 -11.12 8.81
N GLY A 386 14.12 -11.85 7.70
CA GLY A 386 15.03 -12.90 7.25
C GLY A 386 16.14 -12.47 6.29
N LEU A 387 16.22 -11.19 5.91
CA LEU A 387 17.36 -10.63 5.17
C LEU A 387 18.26 -9.85 6.14
N PRO A 388 19.32 -10.50 6.62
CA PRO A 388 20.67 -10.18 6.17
C PRO A 388 21.17 -11.34 5.29
N ASN A 389 21.92 -11.02 4.24
CA ASN A 389 22.62 -11.96 3.36
C ASN A 389 23.17 -13.19 4.10
N THR A 390 22.40 -14.28 4.18
CA THR A 390 22.86 -15.53 4.82
C THR A 390 22.45 -16.77 4.03
N ASP A 391 22.01 -16.62 2.78
CA ASP A 391 21.88 -17.75 1.84
C ASP A 391 22.84 -17.64 0.64
N ASP A 392 23.58 -16.53 0.51
CA ASP A 392 24.70 -16.39 -0.43
C ASP A 392 26.08 -16.60 0.24
N GLN A 393 26.14 -16.78 1.57
CA GLN A 393 27.39 -17.17 2.26
C GLN A 393 27.57 -18.69 2.34
N ASP A 394 26.51 -19.50 2.38
CA ASP A 394 26.66 -20.96 2.48
C ASP A 394 26.80 -21.67 1.11
N LYS A 395 26.89 -20.91 0.00
CA LYS A 395 27.26 -21.44 -1.32
C LYS A 395 28.51 -20.83 -1.95
N LEU A 396 29.10 -19.82 -1.34
CA LEU A 396 30.39 -19.25 -1.75
C LEU A 396 31.55 -19.65 -0.83
N THR A 397 31.25 -20.28 0.31
CA THR A 397 32.25 -20.74 1.30
C THR A 397 32.55 -22.25 1.20
N GLU A 398 31.88 -23.01 0.32
CA GLU A 398 32.22 -24.42 0.04
C GLU A 398 32.95 -24.65 -1.28
N SER A 399 33.05 -23.64 -2.16
CA SER A 399 33.82 -23.73 -3.42
C SER A 399 35.17 -23.01 -3.38
N THR A 400 35.55 -22.41 -2.25
CA THR A 400 36.76 -21.57 -2.13
C THR A 400 37.68 -22.02 -0.98
N THR A 401 37.47 -23.22 -0.42
CA THR A 401 38.27 -23.73 0.72
C THR A 401 38.97 -25.05 0.42
N SER A 402 39.26 -25.33 -0.85
CA SER A 402 40.00 -26.54 -1.24
C SER A 402 41.13 -26.33 -2.26
N GLU A 403 41.51 -25.10 -2.62
CA GLU A 403 42.57 -24.89 -3.63
C GLU A 403 43.61 -23.79 -3.33
N GLU A 404 43.74 -23.25 -2.11
CA GLU A 404 44.75 -22.18 -1.88
C GLU A 404 45.55 -22.29 -0.56
N GLU A 405 45.90 -23.52 -0.17
CA GLU A 405 46.92 -23.74 0.86
C GLU A 405 47.82 -24.92 0.49
N ASP A 406 48.72 -24.72 -0.48
CA ASP A 406 50.15 -25.02 -0.35
C ASP A 406 50.87 -24.59 -1.65
N ILE A 407 52.19 -24.42 -1.57
CA ILE A 407 53.13 -24.16 -2.67
C ILE A 407 53.59 -22.68 -2.81
N GLU A 408 54.71 -22.46 -2.12
CA GLU A 408 55.94 -21.80 -2.61
C GLU A 408 56.27 -20.35 -2.22
N ARG A 409 57.25 -20.26 -1.31
CA ARG A 409 58.58 -19.65 -1.57
C ARG A 409 59.64 -20.40 -0.75
N PRO A 410 60.97 -20.32 -1.02
CA PRO A 410 61.71 -19.99 -2.26
C PRO A 410 62.92 -20.91 -2.52
N LEU A 411 63.40 -21.07 -3.77
CA LEU A 411 64.80 -21.48 -4.03
C LEU A 411 65.37 -20.82 -5.31
N LEU A 412 66.47 -20.08 -5.10
CA LEU A 412 67.69 -19.95 -5.93
C LEU A 412 67.57 -20.10 -7.46
N SER A 413 67.62 -18.98 -8.19
CA SER A 413 68.58 -18.62 -9.27
C SER A 413 68.04 -17.49 -10.13
#